data_AF-A0A950CAL4-F1
#
_entry.id   AF-A0A950CAL4-F1
#
_cell.length_a   1.000
_cell.length_b   1.000
_cell.length_c   1.000
_cell.angle_alpha   90.00
_cell.angle_beta   90.00
_cell.angle_gamma   90.00
#
_symmetry.space_group_name_H-M   'P 1'
#
loop_
_entity.id
_entity.type
_entity.pdbx_description
1 polymer ?
#
loop_
_entity_poly.entity_id
_entity_poly.type
_entity_poly.pdbx_seq_one_letter_code
_entity_poly.pdbx_strand_id
1 'polypeptide(L)'
;MNLIRAFTEHPASVGESYIQHLGQAACFGTRMVAAGIACLVHGVLPFLFVRTGSLAISELNDRMVTNRRRAPLPTLPTDERLPL
;
A
#
# COMPACT_ATOMS: atom_id res chain seq x y z
N MET A 1 -19.51 18.87 -0.05
CA MET A 1 -18.67 17.70 -0.43
C MET A 1 -19.43 16.44 -0.09
N ASN A 2 -19.69 15.56 -1.07
CA ASN A 2 -20.44 14.34 -0.81
C ASN A 2 -19.45 13.26 -0.31
N LEU A 3 -19.52 12.91 0.97
CA LEU A 3 -18.51 12.07 1.64
C LEU A 3 -18.36 10.70 0.95
N ILE A 4 -19.46 10.16 0.43
CA ILE A 4 -19.50 8.90 -0.32
C ILE A 4 -18.62 8.96 -1.58
N ARG A 5 -18.55 10.11 -2.27
CA ARG A 5 -17.72 10.27 -3.46
C ARG A 5 -16.23 10.18 -3.13
N ALA A 6 -15.78 10.75 -2.02
CA ALA A 6 -14.38 10.68 -1.61
C ALA A 6 -13.92 9.23 -1.38
N PHE A 7 -14.82 8.39 -0.87
CA PHE A 7 -14.55 6.97 -0.66
C PHE A 7 -14.66 6.11 -1.92
N THR A 8 -15.37 6.55 -2.97
CA THR A 8 -15.52 5.76 -4.20
C THR A 8 -14.67 6.26 -5.38
N GLU A 9 -14.39 7.56 -5.50
CA GLU A 9 -13.53 8.12 -6.55
C GLU A 9 -12.06 7.74 -6.35
N HIS A 10 -11.57 7.70 -5.10
CA HIS A 10 -10.18 7.36 -4.84
C HIS A 10 -9.83 5.89 -5.20
N PRO A 11 -10.58 4.86 -4.76
CA PRO A 11 -10.35 3.48 -5.20
C PRO A 11 -10.52 3.31 -6.71
N ALA A 12 -11.53 3.96 -7.30
CA ALA A 12 -11.78 3.89 -8.74
C ALA A 12 -10.61 4.49 -9.55
N SER A 13 -9.95 5.55 -9.05
CA SER A 13 -8.78 6.16 -9.70
C SER A 13 -7.54 5.26 -9.75
N VAL A 14 -7.49 4.23 -8.90
CA VAL A 14 -6.42 3.22 -8.87
C VAL A 14 -6.89 1.85 -9.37
N GLY A 15 -8.11 1.75 -9.92
CA GLY A 15 -8.67 0.53 -10.48
C GLY A 15 -9.10 -0.52 -9.44
N GLU A 16 -9.30 -0.13 -8.18
CA GLU A 16 -9.70 -1.04 -7.09
C GLU A 16 -11.16 -0.83 -6.69
N SER A 17 -11.84 -1.92 -6.32
CA SER A 17 -13.14 -1.79 -5.62
C SER A 17 -12.93 -1.20 -4.22
N TYR A 18 -13.92 -0.47 -3.70
CA TYR A 18 -13.84 0.13 -2.35
C TYR A 18 -13.45 -0.89 -1.27
N ILE A 19 -14.04 -2.09 -1.31
CA ILE A 19 -13.77 -3.15 -0.33
C ILE A 19 -12.35 -3.72 -0.46
N GLN A 20 -11.84 -3.86 -1.70
CA GLN A 20 -10.46 -4.28 -1.93
C GLN A 20 -9.47 -3.24 -1.39
N HIS A 21 -9.71 -1.96 -1.70
CA HIS A 21 -8.87 -0.85 -1.24
C HIS A 21 -8.91 -0.71 0.28
N LEU A 22 -10.10 -0.79 0.87
CA LEU A 22 -10.29 -0.73 2.32
C LEU A 22 -9.60 -1.90 3.03
N GLY A 23 -9.70 -3.12 2.49
CA GLY A 23 -9.03 -4.29 3.05
C GLY A 23 -7.50 -4.18 3.01
N GLN A 24 -6.94 -3.73 1.87
CA GLN A 24 -5.51 -3.45 1.73
C GLN A 24 -5.06 -2.37 2.72
N ALA A 25 -5.77 -1.23 2.76
CA ALA A 25 -5.46 -0.11 3.65
C ALA A 25 -5.55 -0.53 5.13
N ALA A 26 -6.57 -1.30 5.52
CA ALA A 26 -6.73 -1.81 6.88
C ALA A 26 -5.59 -2.77 7.26
N CYS A 27 -5.18 -3.67 6.36
CA CYS A 27 -4.05 -4.58 6.59
C CYS A 27 -2.73 -3.81 6.79
N PHE A 28 -2.44 -2.83 5.94
CA PHE A 28 -1.25 -1.99 6.07
C PHE A 28 -1.30 -1.17 7.38
N GLY A 29 -2.40 -0.48 7.64
CA GLY A 29 -2.55 0.39 8.80
C GLY A 29 -2.45 -0.36 10.12
N THR A 30 -3.12 -1.51 10.25
CA THR A 30 -3.04 -2.34 11.47
C THR A 30 -1.62 -2.83 11.73
N ARG A 31 -0.90 -3.26 10.70
CA ARG A 31 0.52 -3.68 10.81
C ARG A 31 1.42 -2.52 11.25
N MET A 32 1.21 -1.31 10.71
CA MET A 32 1.95 -0.11 11.09
C MET A 32 1.69 0.29 12.54
N VAL A 33 0.43 0.29 12.99
CA VAL A 33 0.07 0.62 14.38
C VAL A 33 0.69 -0.38 15.35
N ALA A 34 0.57 -1.68 15.07
CA ALA A 34 1.15 -2.73 15.91
C ALA A 34 2.69 -2.61 15.98
N ALA A 35 3.35 -2.37 14.85
CA ALA A 35 4.80 -2.15 14.81
C ALA A 35 5.21 -0.88 15.56
N GLY A 36 4.44 0.20 15.45
CA GLY A 36 4.65 1.44 16.20
C GLY A 36 4.56 1.23 17.71
N ILE A 37 3.53 0.53 18.18
CA ILE A 37 3.39 0.14 19.59
C ILE A 37 4.60 -0.70 20.04
N ALA A 38 5.00 -1.70 19.23
CA ALA A 38 6.16 -2.53 19.52
C ALA A 38 7.46 -1.71 19.64
N CYS A 39 7.66 -0.71 18.77
CA CYS A 39 8.80 0.21 18.85
C CYS A 39 8.77 1.08 20.12
N LEU A 40 7.60 1.58 20.51
CA LEU A 40 7.45 2.35 21.76
C LEU A 40 7.79 1.50 22.98
N VAL A 41 7.28 0.26 23.03
CA VAL A 41 7.61 -0.68 24.11
C VAL A 41 9.10 -1.03 24.09
N HIS A 42 9.70 -1.25 22.93
CA HIS A 42 11.15 -1.47 22.79
C HIS A 42 11.97 -0.29 23.31
N GLY A 43 11.53 0.95 23.07
CA GLY A 43 12.20 2.15 23.59
C GLY A 43 12.23 2.21 25.13
N VAL A 44 11.24 1.61 25.81
CA VAL A 44 11.20 1.49 27.27
C VAL A 44 11.93 0.22 27.74
N LEU A 45 11.76 -0.88 27.02
CA LEU A 45 12.30 -2.22 27.33
C LEU A 45 13.15 -2.70 26.14
N PRO A 46 14.45 -2.36 26.09
CA PRO A 46 15.29 -2.55 24.90
C PRO A 46 15.55 -4.01 24.52
N PHE A 47 15.18 -4.96 25.38
CA PHE A 47 15.26 -6.40 25.09
C PHE A 47 13.98 -6.96 24.45
N LEU A 48 12.87 -6.22 24.45
CA LEU A 48 11.61 -6.65 23.87
C LEU A 48 11.44 -6.08 22.45
N PHE A 49 10.87 -6.85 21.52
CA PHE A 49 10.54 -6.40 20.16
C PHE A 49 11.71 -5.85 19.29
N VAL A 50 12.95 -6.28 19.58
CA VAL A 50 14.20 -5.79 18.97
C VAL A 50 14.16 -5.67 17.44
N ARG A 51 13.49 -6.60 16.74
CA ARG A 51 13.40 -6.61 15.27
C ARG A 51 12.00 -6.33 14.73
N THR A 52 11.01 -6.13 15.59
CA THR A 52 9.60 -6.09 15.16
C THR A 52 9.32 -4.88 14.27
N GLY A 53 9.86 -3.71 14.63
CA GLY A 53 9.71 -2.49 13.84
C GLY A 53 10.34 -2.60 12.45
N SER A 54 11.62 -2.98 12.39
CA SER A 54 12.36 -3.08 11.13
C SER A 54 11.78 -4.14 10.20
N LEU A 55 11.42 -5.31 10.73
CA LEU A 55 10.77 -6.37 9.96
C LEU A 55 9.42 -5.92 9.38
N ALA A 56 8.60 -5.21 10.17
CA ALA A 56 7.32 -4.70 9.70
C ALA A 56 7.50 -3.65 8.59
N ILE A 57 8.48 -2.75 8.71
CA ILE A 57 8.78 -1.76 7.67
C ILE A 57 9.26 -2.44 6.39
N SER A 58 10.20 -3.39 6.48
CA SER A 58 10.68 -4.15 5.32
C SER A 58 9.54 -4.89 4.62
N GLU A 59 8.72 -5.61 5.39
CA GLU A 59 7.58 -6.36 4.85
C GLU A 59 6.57 -5.44 4.14
N LEU A 60 6.22 -4.30 4.75
CA LEU A 60 5.30 -3.34 4.15
C LEU A 60 5.90 -2.64 2.92
N ASN A 61 7.20 -2.36 2.94
CA ASN A 61 7.91 -1.78 1.81
C ASN A 61 7.94 -2.75 0.62
N ASP A 62 8.27 -4.02 0.86
CA ASP A 62 8.30 -5.06 -0.18
C ASP A 62 6.91 -5.22 -0.82
N ARG A 63 5.85 -5.24 0.00
CA ARG A 63 4.46 -5.29 -0.49
C ARG A 63 4.11 -4.06 -1.32
N MET A 64 4.49 -2.86 -0.87
CA MET A 64 4.25 -1.62 -1.60
C MET A 64 4.97 -1.60 -2.96
N VAL A 65 6.23 -2.03 -3.01
CA VAL A 65 7.03 -2.08 -4.25
C VAL A 65 6.51 -3.15 -5.20
N THR A 66 6.19 -4.34 -4.70
CA THR A 66 5.60 -5.43 -5.50
C THR A 66 4.28 -5.00 -6.13
N ASN A 67 3.41 -4.33 -5.37
CA ASN A 67 2.13 -3.87 -5.87
C ASN A 67 2.28 -2.78 -6.95
N ARG A 68 3.28 -1.89 -6.83
CA ARG A 68 3.60 -0.88 -7.87
C ARG A 68 4.05 -1.52 -9.18
N ARG A 69 4.83 -2.59 -9.14
CA ARG A 69 5.28 -3.31 -10.36
C ARG A 69 4.13 -3.98 -11.13
N ARG A 70 2.98 -4.17 -10.48
CA ARG A 70 1.80 -4.80 -11.07
C ARG A 70 0.88 -3.81 -11.78
N ALA A 71 1.08 -2.51 -11.62
CA ALA A 71 0.38 -1.50 -12.40
C ALA A 71 0.74 -1.69 -13.90
N PRO A 72 -0.25 -1.74 -14.81
CA PRO A 72 0.02 -1.92 -16.23
C PRO A 72 0.97 -0.84 -16.74
N LEU A 73 1.99 -1.24 -17.52
CA LEU A 73 2.74 -0.29 -18.34
C LEU A 73 1.73 0.48 -19.21
N PRO A 74 1.90 1.79 -19.41
CA PRO A 74 1.10 2.52 -20.39
C PRO A 74 1.16 1.74 -21.69
N THR A 75 0.00 1.30 -22.18
CA THR A 75 -0.08 0.70 -23.51
C THR A 75 0.36 1.78 -24.48
N LEU A 76 1.62 1.71 -24.93
CA LEU A 76 2.07 2.53 -26.03
C LEU A 76 1.09 2.29 -27.18
N PRO A 77 0.55 3.34 -27.82
CA PRO A 77 -0.21 3.16 -29.04
C PRO A 77 0.65 2.29 -29.95
N THR A 78 0.16 1.10 -30.30
CA THR A 78 0.67 0.40 -31.45
C THR A 78 0.29 1.29 -32.62
N ASP A 79 1.21 2.18 -32.99
CA ASP A 79 1.11 2.94 -34.23
C ASP A 79 1.13 1.91 -35.35
N GLU A 80 -0.07 1.57 -35.77
CA GLU A 80 -0.36 0.58 -36.76
C GLU A 80 -0.17 1.11 -38.18
N ARG A 81 0.33 2.34 -38.41
CA ARG A 81 0.50 2.87 -39.77
C ARG A 81 1.64 3.89 -39.88
N LEU A 82 2.85 3.39 -40.11
CA LEU A 82 3.80 4.09 -40.98
C LEU A 82 3.48 3.68 -42.43
N PRO A 83 2.70 4.46 -43.21
CA PRO A 83 2.76 4.32 -44.66
C PRO A 83 4.16 4.76 -45.11
N LEU A 84 4.70 3.96 -46.04
CA LEU A 84 6.04 4.02 -46.64
C LEU A 84 6.53 5.43 -46.99
#